data_AF-A0A9E7NE36-F1
#
_entry.id   AF-A0A9E7NE36-F1
#
_cell.length_a   1.000
_cell.length_b   1.000
_cell.length_c   1.000
_cell.angle_alpha   90.00
_cell.angle_beta   90.00
_cell.angle_gamma   90.00
#
_symmetry.space_group_name_H-M   'P 1'
#
loop_
_entity.id
_entity.type
_entity.pdbx_description
1 polymer ?
#
loop_
_entity_poly.entity_id
_entity_poly.type
_entity_poly.pdbx_seq_one_letter_code
_entity_poly.pdbx_strand_id
1 'polypeptide(L)'
;MATPPLVDAAGHAEGTRSELHSAELNCLSATLQRELCDRLQTDVAEETLLLFVADHGQTDSRPDENVDNEFCERMGEHDSGSLGEQAFESTPRRRFLAGAAGTCLLSGIGTGIATGGQSDGDTESSAGEELWRVDYETPDPLGRPYLSSVADGSLFVSNLDTVHALSASTGDEEWQFGVDDTEFHDQPIVVDGTVYATSHVFSDRDVEDTAVYALDADTGEQKWQFDDYDVTVAPIHVAENTVFIPKQFCVTAVDADTGDHRWDFKVGYGIETRLKVKMDSFAETDSGTFYVADIEGNVFAVDVASGEEEWRADVGMGVTTDLSVVDDTLFLGAVDSETDQPSNFQYYVSALDATTGEERWRFTVNSEPDTERPELEFVTVFDDTLYVGTDDCYDHPTCANLYAIDAESGEEKWQFAADNSVDTVTRADGTLFVGTALGEGDEGVVHAIEPETGTERWSFHAGYFLLSPITVVEDTLFTATQTNTDYEDAYRLNALDTATGEEQWNFVTDSNISEPRFADGSVFFSADRATVHALDAGVEGSNEDTSN
;
A
#
# COMPACT_ATOMS: atom_id res chain seq x y z
N MET A 1 4.01 -31.68 -28.58
CA MET A 1 4.88 -30.87 -27.72
C MET A 1 6.16 -30.61 -28.50
N ALA A 2 6.25 -29.46 -29.15
CA ALA A 2 7.51 -28.98 -29.71
C ALA A 2 8.23 -28.24 -28.57
N THR A 3 9.49 -28.56 -28.34
CA THR A 3 10.38 -27.84 -27.42
C THR A 3 10.43 -26.36 -27.80
N PRO A 4 10.40 -25.42 -26.81
CA PRO A 4 10.57 -24.01 -27.11
C PRO A 4 11.95 -23.81 -27.77
N PRO A 5 12.05 -22.91 -28.76
CA PRO A 5 13.33 -22.63 -29.37
C PRO A 5 14.19 -21.83 -28.37
N LEU A 6 15.11 -22.52 -27.71
CA LEU A 6 16.15 -21.92 -26.89
C LEU A 6 17.28 -21.42 -27.80
N VAL A 7 17.72 -20.18 -27.59
CA VAL A 7 19.03 -19.72 -28.07
C VAL A 7 20.07 -20.57 -27.34
N ASP A 8 20.92 -21.28 -28.08
CA ASP A 8 21.90 -22.20 -27.51
C ASP A 8 22.90 -21.41 -26.66
N ALA A 9 23.22 -21.89 -25.46
CA ALA A 9 24.16 -21.27 -24.53
C ALA A 9 25.54 -21.01 -25.16
N ALA A 10 25.86 -21.71 -26.27
CA ALA A 10 27.05 -21.48 -27.07
C ALA A 10 27.08 -20.11 -27.78
N GLY A 11 25.94 -19.60 -28.27
CA GLY A 11 25.86 -18.28 -28.91
C GLY A 11 25.97 -17.13 -27.90
N HIS A 12 25.48 -17.34 -26.68
CA HIS A 12 25.57 -16.35 -25.60
C HIS A 12 27.02 -16.10 -25.14
N ALA A 13 27.89 -17.11 -25.23
CA ALA A 13 29.29 -17.01 -24.82
C ALA A 13 30.17 -16.20 -25.79
N GLU A 14 29.75 -16.00 -27.05
CA GLU A 14 30.48 -15.21 -28.05
C GLU A 14 30.07 -13.72 -28.08
N GLY A 15 29.10 -13.32 -27.24
CA GLY A 15 28.61 -11.95 -27.12
C GLY A 15 27.45 -11.61 -28.06
N THR A 16 26.61 -10.66 -27.63
CA THR A 16 25.35 -10.24 -28.27
C THR A 16 25.53 -9.62 -29.67
N ARG A 17 26.77 -9.28 -30.06
CA ARG A 17 27.14 -8.78 -31.39
C ARG A 17 27.75 -9.82 -32.32
N SER A 18 27.86 -11.08 -31.90
CA SER A 18 28.42 -12.13 -32.75
C SER A 18 27.52 -12.40 -33.96
N GLU A 19 28.14 -12.75 -35.09
CA GLU A 19 27.40 -13.19 -36.29
C GLU A 19 26.58 -14.44 -35.98
N LEU A 20 27.03 -15.27 -35.03
CA LEU A 20 26.34 -16.48 -34.59
C LEU A 20 25.04 -16.13 -33.84
N HIS A 21 25.10 -15.25 -32.84
CA HIS A 21 23.94 -14.80 -32.07
C HIS A 21 22.92 -14.06 -32.97
N SER A 22 23.40 -13.22 -33.88
CA SER A 22 22.55 -12.55 -34.87
C SER A 22 21.88 -13.54 -35.83
N ALA A 23 22.57 -14.60 -36.25
CA ALA A 23 22.00 -15.63 -37.11
C ALA A 23 20.93 -16.47 -36.38
N GLU A 24 21.14 -16.76 -35.09
CA GLU A 24 20.19 -17.48 -34.24
C GLU A 24 18.90 -16.69 -33.99
N LEU A 25 19.01 -15.40 -33.64
CA LEU A 25 17.87 -14.49 -33.48
C LEU A 25 17.07 -14.33 -34.78
N ASN A 26 17.76 -14.20 -35.92
CA ASN A 26 17.09 -14.12 -37.22
C ASN A 26 16.37 -15.43 -37.59
N CYS A 27 16.94 -16.58 -37.23
CA CYS A 27 16.31 -17.89 -37.48
C CYS A 27 15.07 -18.09 -36.59
N LEU A 28 15.16 -17.67 -35.32
CA LEU A 28 14.07 -17.69 -34.36
C LEU A 28 12.92 -16.80 -34.80
N SER A 29 13.22 -15.55 -35.12
CA SER A 29 12.26 -14.56 -35.62
C SER A 29 11.57 -15.05 -36.90
N ALA A 30 12.32 -15.58 -37.87
CA ALA A 30 11.76 -16.13 -39.11
C ALA A 30 10.93 -17.42 -38.91
N THR A 31 11.09 -18.12 -37.79
CA THR A 31 10.29 -19.31 -37.44
C THR A 31 9.00 -18.91 -36.77
N LEU A 32 9.07 -17.99 -35.80
CA LEU A 32 7.90 -17.45 -35.12
C LEU A 32 6.99 -16.68 -36.08
N GLN A 33 7.56 -15.84 -36.95
CA GLN A 33 6.79 -15.13 -37.96
C GLN A 33 6.04 -16.10 -38.90
N ARG A 34 6.64 -17.25 -39.23
CA ARG A 34 6.01 -18.26 -40.08
C ARG A 34 4.87 -18.99 -39.37
N GLU A 35 5.06 -19.39 -38.11
CA GLU A 35 3.98 -19.99 -37.31
C GLU A 35 2.81 -19.03 -37.09
N LEU A 36 3.10 -17.74 -36.95
CA LEU A 36 2.09 -16.72 -36.70
C LEU A 36 1.27 -16.42 -37.96
N CYS A 37 1.92 -16.29 -39.12
CA CYS A 37 1.23 -16.14 -40.42
C CYS A 37 0.40 -17.38 -40.80
N ASP A 38 0.78 -18.58 -40.36
CA ASP A 38 -0.01 -19.80 -40.57
C ASP A 38 -1.25 -19.88 -39.65
N ARG A 39 -1.29 -19.11 -38.55
CA ARG A 39 -2.37 -19.15 -37.54
C ARG A 39 -3.30 -17.95 -37.57
N LEU A 40 -2.88 -16.81 -38.13
CA LEU A 40 -3.70 -15.61 -38.29
C LEU A 40 -4.36 -15.55 -39.68
N GLN A 41 -5.54 -14.93 -39.78
CA GLN A 41 -6.12 -14.60 -41.08
C GLN A 41 -5.21 -13.59 -41.79
N THR A 42 -4.95 -13.80 -43.09
CA THR A 42 -3.93 -13.07 -43.89
C THR A 42 -4.00 -11.55 -43.73
N ASP A 43 -5.22 -11.02 -43.60
CA ASP A 43 -5.49 -9.58 -43.52
C ASP A 43 -5.09 -8.97 -42.17
N VAL A 44 -5.09 -9.76 -41.08
CA VAL A 44 -4.66 -9.35 -39.73
C VAL A 44 -3.14 -9.47 -39.57
N ALA A 45 -2.53 -10.44 -40.25
CA ALA A 45 -1.09 -10.66 -40.20
C ALA A 45 -0.28 -9.55 -40.89
N GLU A 46 -0.83 -8.91 -41.93
CA GLU A 46 -0.15 -7.82 -42.66
C GLU A 46 -0.13 -6.48 -41.90
N GLU A 47 -1.03 -6.26 -40.93
CA GLU A 47 -1.13 -5.02 -40.15
C GLU A 47 -0.56 -5.12 -38.72
N THR A 48 -0.11 -6.30 -38.29
CA THR A 48 0.40 -6.52 -36.94
C THR A 48 1.90 -6.24 -36.85
N LEU A 49 2.30 -5.18 -36.12
CA LEU A 49 3.69 -4.94 -35.74
C LEU A 49 4.02 -5.75 -34.48
N LEU A 50 4.93 -6.72 -34.60
CA LEU A 50 5.42 -7.49 -33.45
C LEU A 50 6.77 -6.97 -32.99
N LEU A 51 6.80 -6.43 -31.78
CA LEU A 51 8.02 -6.09 -31.06
C LEU A 51 8.37 -7.25 -30.12
N PHE A 52 9.52 -7.87 -30.31
CA PHE A 52 10.05 -8.86 -29.38
C PHE A 52 11.13 -8.20 -28.54
N VAL A 53 10.90 -8.09 -27.24
CA VAL A 53 11.92 -7.68 -26.26
C VAL A 53 12.45 -8.96 -25.63
N ALA A 54 13.74 -9.24 -25.82
CA ALA A 54 14.42 -10.30 -25.12
C ALA A 54 14.99 -9.72 -23.83
N ASP A 55 14.45 -10.16 -22.69
CA ASP A 55 14.99 -9.83 -21.38
C ASP A 55 16.25 -10.67 -21.13
N HIS A 56 17.37 -9.98 -20.89
CA HIS A 56 18.62 -10.58 -20.49
C HIS A 56 18.73 -10.42 -18.97
N GLY A 57 18.28 -11.41 -18.20
CA GLY A 57 18.29 -11.45 -16.73
C GLY A 57 19.68 -11.44 -16.05
N GLN A 58 20.66 -10.76 -16.63
CA GLN A 58 21.97 -10.44 -16.08
C GLN A 58 22.31 -8.99 -16.51
N THR A 59 22.49 -8.09 -15.54
CA THR A 59 22.95 -6.71 -15.76
C THR A 59 24.28 -6.67 -16.52
N ASP A 60 24.26 -6.18 -17.76
CA ASP A 60 25.43 -5.98 -18.59
C ASP A 60 26.21 -4.74 -18.12
N SER A 61 27.46 -4.94 -17.68
CA SER A 61 28.26 -3.93 -16.98
C SER A 61 28.78 -2.75 -17.83
N ARG A 62 28.40 -2.62 -19.12
CA ARG A 62 28.89 -1.55 -20.03
C ARG A 62 27.88 -1.13 -21.14
N PRO A 63 26.92 -0.25 -20.83
CA PRO A 63 25.87 0.16 -21.77
C PRO A 63 26.38 1.01 -22.97
N ASP A 64 27.49 1.73 -22.80
CA ASP A 64 28.14 2.56 -23.81
C ASP A 64 28.79 1.77 -24.95
N GLU A 65 28.99 0.46 -24.75
CA GLU A 65 29.44 -0.42 -25.83
C GLU A 65 28.27 -0.92 -26.70
N ASN A 66 26.99 -0.77 -26.32
CA ASN A 66 25.84 -1.43 -26.96
C ASN A 66 25.08 -0.62 -28.02
N VAL A 67 25.31 0.70 -28.17
CA VAL A 67 24.59 1.54 -29.15
C VAL A 67 25.41 1.71 -30.44
N ASP A 68 24.93 1.14 -31.57
CA ASP A 68 25.47 1.40 -32.91
C ASP A 68 24.61 2.46 -33.61
N ASN A 69 25.06 3.72 -33.61
CA ASN A 69 24.32 4.89 -34.09
C ASN A 69 24.26 5.03 -35.64
N GLU A 70 24.62 4.00 -36.41
CA GLU A 70 24.63 4.07 -37.89
C GLU A 70 23.34 3.59 -38.59
N PHE A 71 22.29 3.19 -37.86
CA PHE A 71 21.06 2.68 -38.50
C PHE A 71 20.03 3.77 -38.89
N CYS A 72 20.11 4.98 -38.35
CA CYS A 72 19.13 6.04 -38.60
C CYS A 72 19.30 6.82 -39.91
N GLU A 73 20.37 6.61 -40.68
CA GLU A 73 20.63 7.38 -41.92
C GLU A 73 20.17 6.70 -43.22
N ARG A 74 19.55 5.49 -43.19
CA ARG A 74 19.34 4.69 -44.41
C ARG A 74 17.91 4.36 -44.84
N MET A 75 16.89 5.05 -44.34
CA MET A 75 15.49 4.87 -44.77
C MET A 75 14.83 6.19 -45.18
N GLY A 76 15.47 6.92 -46.09
CA GLY A 76 14.82 7.95 -46.90
C GLY A 76 14.86 7.52 -48.36
N GLU A 77 13.70 7.14 -48.91
CA GLU A 77 13.29 7.17 -50.33
C GLU A 77 12.30 6.03 -50.62
N HIS A 78 10.99 6.31 -50.58
CA HIS A 78 10.05 5.99 -51.69
C HIS A 78 8.66 6.63 -51.48
N ASP A 79 8.38 7.61 -52.35
CA ASP A 79 7.10 8.12 -52.88
C ASP A 79 5.90 7.16 -52.87
N SER A 80 4.62 7.55 -52.92
CA SER A 80 3.80 8.76 -52.66
C SER A 80 2.37 8.43 -53.11
N GLY A 81 1.34 9.05 -52.51
CA GLY A 81 -0.03 8.73 -52.93
C GLY A 81 -1.21 9.47 -52.28
N SER A 82 -1.24 10.82 -52.36
CA SER A 82 -2.44 11.68 -52.41
C SER A 82 -3.37 11.77 -51.18
N LEU A 83 -3.96 12.88 -50.75
CA LEU A 83 -4.05 14.28 -51.18
C LEU A 83 -4.73 15.05 -50.01
N GLY A 84 -4.35 16.32 -49.79
CA GLY A 84 -5.10 17.30 -48.97
C GLY A 84 -4.31 17.86 -47.78
N GLU A 85 -3.30 18.74 -47.93
CA GLU A 85 -3.40 20.21 -48.08
C GLU A 85 -4.43 20.81 -47.10
N GLN A 86 -4.10 21.67 -46.11
CA GLN A 86 -3.26 22.88 -46.04
C GLN A 86 -3.30 23.32 -44.54
N ALA A 87 -2.39 24.05 -43.90
CA ALA A 87 -1.41 25.04 -44.35
C ALA A 87 -0.59 25.58 -43.14
N PHE A 88 0.73 25.77 -43.38
CA PHE A 88 1.59 26.91 -42.96
C PHE A 88 1.96 27.07 -41.47
N GLU A 89 3.22 26.78 -41.07
CA GLU A 89 4.48 27.56 -41.25
C GLU A 89 4.82 28.41 -40.01
N SER A 90 5.92 28.10 -39.32
CA SER A 90 7.16 28.90 -39.40
C SER A 90 8.18 28.53 -38.31
N THR A 91 9.35 28.06 -38.73
CA THR A 91 10.63 28.23 -38.00
C THR A 91 11.24 29.58 -38.43
N PRO A 92 12.20 30.21 -37.71
CA PRO A 92 13.59 29.74 -37.76
C PRO A 92 14.47 29.96 -36.51
N ARG A 93 15.47 29.08 -36.40
CA ARG A 93 16.73 29.15 -35.62
C ARG A 93 17.39 30.55 -35.62
N ARG A 94 18.06 30.93 -34.52
CA ARG A 94 19.54 31.16 -34.45
C ARG A 94 20.08 31.72 -33.11
N ARG A 95 21.18 31.07 -32.68
CA ARG A 95 22.49 31.60 -32.19
C ARG A 95 22.72 31.87 -30.69
N PHE A 96 23.59 31.01 -30.17
CA PHE A 96 24.67 31.26 -29.19
C PHE A 96 25.28 32.66 -29.22
N LEU A 97 25.48 33.22 -28.01
CA LEU A 97 26.53 34.20 -27.69
C LEU A 97 26.94 34.03 -26.22
N ALA A 98 28.23 33.76 -26.02
CA ALA A 98 28.90 33.80 -24.72
C ALA A 98 29.19 35.25 -24.29
N GLY A 99 29.08 35.54 -22.99
CA GLY A 99 29.46 36.82 -22.40
C GLY A 99 29.42 36.73 -20.87
N ALA A 100 30.54 37.07 -20.23
CA ALA A 100 30.88 36.75 -18.85
C ALA A 100 30.36 37.73 -17.78
N ALA A 101 30.45 37.24 -16.54
CA ALA A 101 30.66 37.93 -15.26
C ALA A 101 29.43 38.53 -14.53
N GLY A 102 29.09 37.89 -13.40
CA GLY A 102 28.24 38.43 -12.35
C GLY A 102 28.30 37.54 -11.11
N THR A 103 29.29 37.78 -10.26
CA THR A 103 29.51 37.13 -8.95
C THR A 103 28.34 37.35 -8.01
N CYS A 104 27.80 36.29 -7.38
CA CYS A 104 27.14 36.34 -6.07
C CYS A 104 27.20 34.98 -5.35
N LEU A 105 28.08 34.94 -4.34
CA LEU A 105 28.01 34.24 -3.04
C LEU A 105 27.60 32.74 -2.96
N LEU A 106 28.60 31.96 -2.55
CA LEU A 106 28.54 30.61 -2.01
C LEU A 106 27.92 30.56 -0.60
N SER A 107 26.99 29.63 -0.38
CA SER A 107 26.72 28.91 0.88
C SER A 107 25.66 27.83 0.58
N GLY A 108 25.79 26.55 0.88
CA GLY A 108 26.88 25.73 1.38
C GLY A 108 26.59 24.31 0.90
N ILE A 109 27.64 23.60 0.48
CA ILE A 109 27.57 22.18 0.13
C ILE A 109 27.72 21.42 1.45
N GLY A 110 26.68 20.69 1.85
CA GLY A 110 26.77 19.67 2.90
C GLY A 110 27.53 18.46 2.35
N THR A 111 28.86 18.45 2.52
CA THR A 111 29.66 17.23 2.39
C THR A 111 30.07 16.80 3.79
N GLY A 112 29.38 15.79 4.31
CA GLY A 112 29.78 15.08 5.52
C GLY A 112 31.11 14.36 5.27
N ILE A 113 32.19 14.87 5.86
CA ILE A 113 33.42 14.10 6.06
C ILE A 113 33.52 13.88 7.57
N ALA A 114 33.25 12.65 8.00
CA ALA A 114 33.53 12.20 9.35
C ALA A 114 35.05 12.25 9.59
N THR A 115 35.49 13.18 10.42
CA THR A 115 36.80 13.09 11.08
C THR A 115 36.56 12.89 12.56
N GLY A 116 36.85 11.67 13.02
CA GLY A 116 36.72 11.27 14.42
C GLY A 116 37.44 12.23 15.36
N GLY A 117 36.67 12.75 16.31
CA GLY A 117 37.13 13.49 17.46
C GLY A 117 36.32 13.02 18.66
N GLN A 118 36.95 12.20 19.50
CA GLN A 118 36.41 11.73 20.76
C GLN A 118 36.17 12.94 21.68
N SER A 119 34.93 13.19 22.07
CA SER A 119 34.60 14.07 23.19
C SER A 119 33.47 13.46 24.00
N ASP A 120 33.80 13.08 25.23
CA ASP A 120 32.83 12.79 26.29
C ASP A 120 31.95 14.03 26.51
N GLY A 121 30.69 13.93 26.13
CA GLY A 121 29.65 14.92 26.36
C GLY A 121 28.31 14.26 26.07
N ASP A 122 27.39 14.33 27.02
CA ASP A 122 26.03 13.80 26.93
C ASP A 122 25.44 14.15 25.55
N THR A 123 25.26 13.15 24.69
CA THR A 123 24.60 13.29 23.40
C THR A 123 23.12 13.48 23.69
N GLU A 124 22.65 14.73 23.64
CA GLU A 124 21.26 14.96 23.23
C GLU A 124 21.15 14.31 21.85
N SER A 125 20.40 13.20 21.80
CA SER A 125 20.06 12.52 20.57
C SER A 125 19.46 13.54 19.60
N SER A 126 19.93 13.55 18.36
CA SER A 126 19.35 14.43 17.34
C SER A 126 18.19 13.71 16.65
N ALA A 127 17.02 14.33 16.61
CA ALA A 127 15.85 13.78 15.92
C ALA A 127 16.22 13.26 14.51
N GLY A 128 15.74 12.07 14.18
CA GLY A 128 16.07 11.34 12.95
C GLY A 128 17.39 10.54 13.01
N GLU A 129 18.11 10.54 14.13
CA GLU A 129 19.30 9.71 14.33
C GLU A 129 18.91 8.25 14.53
N GLU A 130 19.63 7.33 13.86
CA GLU A 130 19.47 5.89 14.06
C GLU A 130 19.96 5.49 15.46
N LEU A 131 19.03 5.04 16.30
CA LEU A 131 19.30 4.54 17.65
C LEU A 131 19.88 3.14 17.58
N TRP A 132 19.24 2.28 16.79
CA TRP A 132 19.69 0.92 16.52
C TRP A 132 19.10 0.39 15.20
N ARG A 133 19.73 -0.67 14.68
CA ARG A 133 19.31 -1.39 13.48
C ARG A 133 19.55 -2.89 13.69
N VAL A 134 18.60 -3.70 13.22
CA VAL A 134 18.72 -5.16 13.17
C VAL A 134 18.64 -5.61 11.71
N ASP A 135 19.62 -6.42 11.29
CA ASP A 135 19.70 -7.02 9.96
C ASP A 135 19.47 -8.53 10.04
N TYR A 136 18.44 -9.01 9.37
CA TYR A 136 18.12 -10.42 9.19
C TYR A 136 18.72 -10.94 7.88
N GLU A 137 19.28 -12.16 7.92
CA GLU A 137 19.72 -12.83 6.70
C GLU A 137 18.50 -13.45 6.00
N THR A 138 18.11 -12.90 4.84
CA THR A 138 17.05 -13.49 4.00
C THR A 138 17.60 -13.82 2.60
N PRO A 139 17.19 -14.97 2.01
CA PRO A 139 17.55 -15.32 0.63
C PRO A 139 16.89 -14.40 -0.40
N ASP A 140 15.85 -13.66 -0.03
CA ASP A 140 15.16 -12.68 -0.88
C ASP A 140 14.97 -11.35 -0.12
N PRO A 141 16.03 -10.52 -0.02
CA PRO A 141 15.96 -9.24 0.68
C PRO A 141 15.03 -8.26 -0.02
N LEU A 142 14.81 -8.40 -1.33
CA LEU A 142 13.97 -7.48 -2.11
C LEU A 142 12.50 -7.92 -2.04
N GLY A 143 11.76 -7.39 -1.09
CA GLY A 143 10.33 -7.69 -0.93
C GLY A 143 9.55 -6.59 -0.20
N ARG A 144 8.25 -6.80 -0.02
CA ARG A 144 7.43 -5.92 0.83
C ARG A 144 7.99 -5.94 2.26
N PRO A 145 8.17 -4.77 2.89
CA PRO A 145 8.73 -4.68 4.23
C PRO A 145 7.78 -5.30 5.25
N TYR A 146 8.35 -5.84 6.33
CA TYR A 146 7.57 -6.50 7.37
C TYR A 146 6.76 -5.51 8.20
N LEU A 147 5.51 -5.86 8.46
CA LEU A 147 4.67 -5.13 9.39
C LEU A 147 5.07 -5.48 10.83
N SER A 148 5.08 -4.48 11.68
CA SER A 148 5.48 -4.61 13.08
C SER A 148 4.46 -3.98 14.01
N SER A 149 4.47 -4.41 15.26
CA SER A 149 3.62 -3.91 16.34
C SER A 149 4.46 -3.62 17.56
N VAL A 150 4.08 -2.63 18.36
CA VAL A 150 4.80 -2.27 19.59
C VAL A 150 3.86 -2.34 20.77
N ALA A 151 4.28 -3.02 21.83
CA ALA A 151 3.56 -3.08 23.10
C ALA A 151 4.53 -3.32 24.27
N ASP A 152 4.26 -2.67 25.41
CA ASP A 152 4.97 -2.88 26.68
C ASP A 152 6.51 -2.78 26.60
N GLY A 153 7.03 -1.96 25.68
CA GLY A 153 8.48 -1.75 25.48
C GLY A 153 9.15 -2.78 24.56
N SER A 154 8.37 -3.65 23.90
CA SER A 154 8.85 -4.63 22.92
C SER A 154 8.27 -4.35 21.53
N LEU A 155 9.09 -4.54 20.50
CA LEU A 155 8.72 -4.50 19.09
C LEU A 155 8.59 -5.93 18.56
N PHE A 156 7.41 -6.27 18.05
CA PHE A 156 7.10 -7.58 17.47
C PHE A 156 7.12 -7.49 15.95
N VAL A 157 7.92 -8.34 15.30
CA VAL A 157 8.15 -8.31 13.85
C VAL A 157 7.98 -9.72 13.28
N SER A 158 7.13 -9.87 12.27
CA SER A 158 7.10 -11.08 11.45
C SER A 158 8.17 -10.96 10.38
N ASN A 159 9.18 -11.81 10.35
CA ASN A 159 9.96 -12.05 9.14
C ASN A 159 9.44 -13.31 8.42
N LEU A 160 9.89 -13.53 7.18
CA LEU A 160 9.37 -14.61 6.34
C LEU A 160 9.31 -15.94 7.09
N ASP A 161 10.28 -16.30 7.93
CA ASP A 161 10.34 -17.62 8.58
C ASP A 161 9.93 -17.61 10.06
N THR A 162 9.94 -16.44 10.71
CA THR A 162 9.92 -16.33 12.17
C THR A 162 9.29 -15.03 12.67
N VAL A 163 8.63 -15.11 13.81
CA VAL A 163 8.18 -13.94 14.59
C VAL A 163 9.25 -13.63 15.64
N HIS A 164 9.70 -12.38 15.71
CA HIS A 164 10.66 -11.90 16.70
C HIS A 164 10.02 -10.92 17.66
N ALA A 165 10.48 -10.92 18.90
CA ALA A 165 10.35 -9.78 19.81
C ALA A 165 11.73 -9.17 20.06
N LEU A 166 11.81 -7.85 19.87
CA LEU A 166 13.00 -7.05 20.11
C LEU A 166 12.70 -6.04 21.21
N SER A 167 13.66 -5.76 22.09
CA SER A 167 13.58 -4.62 23.00
C SER A 167 13.46 -3.33 22.17
N ALA A 168 12.38 -2.57 22.34
CA ALA A 168 12.16 -1.32 21.61
C ALA A 168 13.29 -0.30 21.87
N SER A 169 13.88 -0.34 23.06
CA SER A 169 14.95 0.59 23.45
C SER A 169 16.34 0.24 22.91
N THR A 170 16.61 -1.03 22.58
CA THR A 170 17.97 -1.49 22.24
C THR A 170 18.09 -2.30 20.96
N GLY A 171 16.97 -2.82 20.44
CA GLY A 171 16.96 -3.78 19.32
C GLY A 171 17.47 -5.16 19.68
N ASP A 172 17.76 -5.43 20.96
CA ASP A 172 18.20 -6.76 21.40
C ASP A 172 17.03 -7.75 21.27
N GLU A 173 17.30 -8.90 20.66
CA GLU A 173 16.31 -9.99 20.57
C GLU A 173 15.97 -10.54 21.96
N GLU A 174 14.69 -10.50 22.30
CA GLU A 174 14.13 -11.04 23.53
C GLU A 174 13.73 -12.51 23.34
N TRP A 175 13.06 -12.79 22.22
CA TRP A 175 12.72 -14.13 21.77
C TRP A 175 12.46 -14.19 20.27
N GLN A 176 12.48 -15.42 19.73
CA GLN A 176 12.04 -15.73 18.37
C GLN A 176 11.18 -17.00 18.36
N PHE A 177 10.18 -17.04 17.49
CA PHE A 177 9.28 -18.16 17.27
C PHE A 177 9.24 -18.50 15.78
N GLY A 178 9.33 -19.78 15.43
CA GLY A 178 9.33 -20.24 14.04
C GLY A 178 8.79 -21.65 13.92
N VAL A 179 8.19 -21.93 12.77
CA VAL A 179 7.68 -23.26 12.41
C VAL A 179 8.26 -23.65 11.05
N ASP A 180 8.79 -24.87 10.97
CA ASP A 180 9.43 -25.38 9.76
C ASP A 180 8.45 -25.37 8.57
N ASP A 181 8.93 -24.97 7.39
CA ASP A 181 8.18 -24.94 6.12
C ASP A 181 6.94 -24.02 6.13
N THR A 182 6.91 -22.98 6.97
CA THR A 182 5.83 -21.98 7.03
C THR A 182 6.39 -20.57 6.93
N GLU A 183 5.58 -19.64 6.41
CA GLU A 183 5.97 -18.23 6.33
C GLU A 183 5.03 -17.27 7.07
N PHE A 184 5.58 -16.24 7.72
CA PHE A 184 4.83 -15.20 8.43
C PHE A 184 4.88 -13.88 7.66
N HIS A 185 3.76 -13.51 7.01
CA HIS A 185 3.68 -12.29 6.18
C HIS A 185 2.87 -11.17 6.82
N ASP A 186 1.95 -11.51 7.71
CA ASP A 186 1.03 -10.54 8.29
C ASP A 186 1.61 -9.87 9.54
N GLN A 187 1.05 -8.72 9.87
CA GLN A 187 1.36 -7.99 11.10
C GLN A 187 1.00 -8.83 12.34
N PRO A 188 1.92 -9.05 13.30
CA PRO A 188 1.56 -9.63 14.58
C PRO A 188 0.58 -8.73 15.33
N ILE A 189 -0.49 -9.26 15.90
CA ILE A 189 -1.42 -8.48 16.73
C ILE A 189 -1.10 -8.73 18.20
N VAL A 190 -0.97 -7.70 19.01
CA VAL A 190 -0.66 -7.85 20.44
C VAL A 190 -1.83 -7.38 21.27
N VAL A 191 -2.45 -8.29 22.04
CA VAL A 191 -3.56 -7.98 22.94
C VAL A 191 -3.35 -8.70 24.26
N ASP A 192 -3.46 -7.96 25.37
CA ASP A 192 -3.41 -8.49 26.74
C ASP A 192 -2.23 -9.44 26.99
N GLY A 193 -1.02 -9.07 26.55
CA GLY A 193 0.19 -9.88 26.72
C GLY A 193 0.21 -11.16 25.87
N THR A 194 -0.56 -11.20 24.78
CA THR A 194 -0.57 -12.28 23.79
C THR A 194 -0.29 -11.74 22.41
N VAL A 195 0.67 -12.34 21.71
CA VAL A 195 0.97 -12.06 20.30
C VAL A 195 0.26 -13.08 19.44
N TYR A 196 -0.60 -12.63 18.53
CA TYR A 196 -1.25 -13.45 17.52
C TYR A 196 -0.51 -13.30 16.20
N ALA A 197 -0.10 -14.43 15.62
CA ALA A 197 0.61 -14.47 14.34
C ALA A 197 -0.03 -15.49 13.40
N THR A 198 -0.13 -15.13 12.13
CA THR A 198 -0.64 -15.99 11.04
C THR A 198 0.53 -16.51 10.21
N SER A 199 0.60 -17.83 10.04
CA SER A 199 1.55 -18.47 9.13
C SER A 199 0.86 -18.98 7.88
N HIS A 200 1.54 -18.92 6.75
CA HIS A 200 1.09 -19.43 5.46
C HIS A 200 2.01 -20.56 4.99
N VAL A 201 1.43 -21.68 4.60
CA VAL A 201 2.16 -22.79 3.97
C VAL A 201 2.10 -22.61 2.46
N PHE A 202 3.25 -22.52 1.81
CA PHE A 202 3.33 -22.34 0.35
C PHE A 202 3.70 -23.65 -0.36
N SER A 203 2.99 -23.97 -1.44
CA SER A 203 3.43 -24.97 -2.43
C SER A 203 3.40 -24.36 -3.83
N ASP A 204 4.49 -24.48 -4.59
CA ASP A 204 4.61 -24.00 -5.97
C ASP A 204 4.08 -22.56 -6.25
N ARG A 205 4.13 -21.67 -5.22
CA ARG A 205 3.67 -20.25 -5.17
C ARG A 205 2.22 -19.98 -4.77
N ASP A 206 1.44 -20.99 -4.42
CA ASP A 206 0.09 -20.82 -3.87
C ASP A 206 0.09 -21.11 -2.36
N VAL A 207 -0.67 -20.31 -1.59
CA VAL A 207 -0.93 -20.61 -0.17
C VAL A 207 -1.88 -21.80 -0.11
N GLU A 208 -1.47 -22.88 0.55
CA GLU A 208 -2.29 -24.07 0.73
C GLU A 208 -3.05 -24.04 2.06
N ASP A 209 -2.34 -23.75 3.15
CA ASP A 209 -2.88 -23.79 4.51
C ASP A 209 -2.44 -22.55 5.30
N THR A 210 -3.29 -22.08 6.22
CA THR A 210 -2.95 -21.01 7.17
C THR A 210 -3.09 -21.54 8.61
N ALA A 211 -2.20 -21.16 9.50
CA ALA A 211 -2.35 -21.43 10.93
C ALA A 211 -2.30 -20.13 11.72
N VAL A 212 -3.04 -20.08 12.82
CA VAL A 212 -2.99 -18.98 13.79
C VAL A 212 -2.30 -19.46 15.06
N TYR A 213 -1.28 -18.72 15.50
CA TYR A 213 -0.56 -18.98 16.74
C TYR A 213 -0.84 -17.87 17.73
N ALA A 214 -1.07 -18.25 18.98
CA ALA A 214 -1.02 -17.33 20.11
C ALA A 214 0.25 -17.60 20.92
N LEU A 215 1.06 -16.57 21.09
CA LEU A 215 2.34 -16.61 21.80
C LEU A 215 2.24 -15.70 23.03
N ASP A 216 2.92 -16.09 24.10
CA ASP A 216 3.13 -15.21 25.25
C ASP A 216 4.05 -14.05 24.86
N ALA A 217 3.61 -12.80 25.07
CA ALA A 217 4.33 -11.62 24.60
C ALA A 217 5.71 -11.45 25.26
N ASP A 218 5.86 -11.86 26.52
CA ASP A 218 7.13 -11.73 27.25
C ASP A 218 8.15 -12.82 26.88
N THR A 219 7.67 -14.01 26.49
CA THR A 219 8.53 -15.21 26.40
C THR A 219 8.57 -15.86 25.03
N GLY A 220 7.63 -15.56 24.14
CA GLY A 220 7.44 -16.23 22.86
C GLY A 220 6.95 -17.68 23.00
N GLU A 221 6.59 -18.14 24.21
CA GLU A 221 6.05 -19.48 24.40
C GLU A 221 4.67 -19.60 23.74
N GLN A 222 4.52 -20.57 22.83
CA GLN A 222 3.24 -20.87 22.20
C GLN A 222 2.21 -21.30 23.25
N LYS A 223 1.16 -20.48 23.42
CA LYS A 223 0.00 -20.76 24.28
C LYS A 223 -0.92 -21.77 23.61
N TRP A 224 -1.26 -21.52 22.35
CA TRP A 224 -2.08 -22.40 21.52
C TRP A 224 -1.80 -22.19 20.03
N GLN A 225 -2.31 -23.12 19.22
CA GLN A 225 -2.32 -23.07 17.77
C GLN A 225 -3.69 -23.51 17.26
N PHE A 226 -4.19 -22.81 16.26
CA PHE A 226 -5.40 -23.15 15.55
C PHE A 226 -5.03 -23.51 14.10
N ASP A 227 -5.13 -24.79 13.79
CA ASP A 227 -4.88 -25.34 12.46
C ASP A 227 -6.15 -25.25 11.62
N ASP A 228 -6.09 -24.52 10.51
CA ASP A 228 -7.17 -24.46 9.55
C ASP A 228 -6.67 -24.66 8.12
N TYR A 229 -7.22 -25.65 7.44
CA TYR A 229 -6.83 -25.99 6.07
C TYR A 229 -7.51 -25.10 5.01
N ASP A 230 -7.98 -23.92 5.43
CA ASP A 230 -8.59 -22.90 4.58
C ASP A 230 -7.75 -21.62 4.64
N VAL A 231 -7.46 -21.06 3.47
CA VAL A 231 -6.65 -19.84 3.34
C VAL A 231 -7.35 -18.65 3.96
N THR A 232 -6.63 -17.95 4.83
CA THR A 232 -7.06 -16.65 5.37
C THR A 232 -6.92 -15.58 4.29
N VAL A 233 -7.98 -14.80 4.05
CA VAL A 233 -8.02 -13.80 2.95
C VAL A 233 -7.78 -12.36 3.42
N ALA A 234 -7.77 -12.12 4.73
CA ALA A 234 -7.60 -10.81 5.35
C ALA A 234 -6.95 -10.93 6.74
N PRO A 235 -6.42 -9.87 7.34
CA PRO A 235 -5.88 -9.93 8.70
C PRO A 235 -6.91 -10.46 9.71
N ILE A 236 -6.46 -11.27 10.66
CA ILE A 236 -7.30 -11.71 11.80
C ILE A 236 -7.67 -10.50 12.68
N HIS A 237 -8.76 -10.60 13.42
CA HIS A 237 -9.18 -9.57 14.39
C HIS A 237 -9.35 -10.17 15.77
N VAL A 238 -8.99 -9.43 16.81
CA VAL A 238 -9.09 -9.88 18.20
C VAL A 238 -9.96 -8.89 18.97
N ALA A 239 -11.02 -9.37 19.61
CA ALA A 239 -11.87 -8.55 20.48
C ALA A 239 -12.54 -9.43 21.55
N GLU A 240 -12.62 -8.93 22.80
CA GLU A 240 -13.30 -9.57 23.95
C GLU A 240 -13.13 -11.10 23.98
N ASN A 241 -11.89 -11.54 24.21
CA ASN A 241 -11.52 -12.95 24.29
C ASN A 241 -11.92 -13.81 23.07
N THR A 242 -12.11 -13.19 21.89
CA THR A 242 -12.40 -13.88 20.63
C THR A 242 -11.41 -13.48 19.56
N VAL A 243 -10.87 -14.45 18.83
CA VAL A 243 -10.11 -14.22 17.59
C VAL A 243 -11.01 -14.59 16.40
N PHE A 244 -11.22 -13.63 15.51
CA PHE A 244 -11.97 -13.76 14.27
C PHE A 244 -11.00 -14.01 13.11
N ILE A 245 -11.19 -15.13 12.42
CA ILE A 245 -10.33 -15.60 11.34
C ILE A 245 -11.13 -15.53 10.03
N PRO A 246 -10.91 -14.51 9.17
CA PRO A 246 -11.59 -14.39 7.89
C PRO A 246 -11.03 -15.38 6.88
N LYS A 247 -11.90 -16.21 6.33
CA LYS A 247 -11.61 -17.14 5.24
C LYS A 247 -12.41 -16.75 4.01
N GLN A 248 -12.12 -17.41 2.88
CA GLN A 248 -12.78 -17.10 1.62
C GLN A 248 -14.32 -17.04 1.70
N PHE A 249 -14.98 -17.95 2.43
CA PHE A 249 -16.46 -18.02 2.47
C PHE A 249 -17.04 -18.08 3.89
N CYS A 250 -16.23 -17.84 4.92
CA CYS A 250 -16.71 -17.80 6.29
C CYS A 250 -15.77 -17.02 7.20
N VAL A 251 -16.29 -16.66 8.37
CA VAL A 251 -15.49 -16.19 9.50
C VAL A 251 -15.56 -17.26 10.56
N THR A 252 -14.40 -17.73 11.01
CA THR A 252 -14.30 -18.65 12.15
C THR A 252 -13.92 -17.86 13.39
N ALA A 253 -14.67 -18.05 14.47
CA ALA A 253 -14.35 -17.48 15.77
C ALA A 253 -13.74 -18.54 16.68
N VAL A 254 -12.65 -18.19 17.34
CA VAL A 254 -11.98 -19.03 18.34
C VAL A 254 -11.78 -18.26 19.64
N ASP A 255 -11.73 -18.99 20.75
CA ASP A 255 -11.44 -18.43 22.07
C ASP A 255 -10.00 -17.92 22.15
N ALA A 256 -9.79 -16.68 22.58
CA ALA A 256 -8.47 -16.04 22.52
C ALA A 256 -7.50 -16.60 23.58
N ASP A 257 -8.00 -17.10 24.71
CA ASP A 257 -7.19 -17.74 25.75
C ASP A 257 -6.74 -19.17 25.37
N THR A 258 -7.58 -19.91 24.64
CA THR A 258 -7.40 -21.37 24.46
C THR A 258 -7.22 -21.82 23.02
N GLY A 259 -7.63 -21.01 22.04
CA GLY A 259 -7.70 -21.39 20.62
C GLY A 259 -8.85 -22.35 20.31
N ASP A 260 -9.75 -22.62 21.27
CA ASP A 260 -10.89 -23.52 21.05
C ASP A 260 -11.90 -22.89 20.09
N HIS A 261 -12.36 -23.66 19.10
CA HIS A 261 -13.41 -23.26 18.17
C HIS A 261 -14.69 -22.85 18.92
N ARG A 262 -15.21 -21.66 18.60
CA ARG A 262 -16.49 -21.14 19.11
C ARG A 262 -17.61 -21.37 18.10
N TRP A 263 -17.48 -20.83 16.90
CA TRP A 263 -18.49 -20.90 15.84
C TRP A 263 -17.91 -20.58 14.45
N ASP A 264 -18.66 -20.93 13.41
CA ASP A 264 -18.39 -20.51 12.02
C ASP A 264 -19.59 -19.74 11.48
N PHE A 265 -19.35 -18.52 10.97
CA PHE A 265 -20.34 -17.73 10.26
C PHE A 265 -20.10 -17.82 8.76
N LYS A 266 -21.06 -18.36 8.01
CA LYS A 266 -20.93 -18.54 6.55
C LYS A 266 -21.49 -17.34 5.82
N VAL A 267 -20.67 -16.74 4.97
CA VAL A 267 -21.13 -15.76 3.98
C VAL A 267 -21.58 -16.49 2.71
N GLY A 268 -22.46 -15.87 1.94
CA GLY A 268 -23.01 -16.49 0.72
C GLY A 268 -22.00 -16.51 -0.43
N TYR A 269 -21.15 -15.48 -0.47
CA TYR A 269 -20.13 -15.24 -1.50
C TYR A 269 -18.78 -14.98 -0.87
N GLY A 270 -17.76 -14.75 -1.69
CA GLY A 270 -16.40 -14.49 -1.21
C GLY A 270 -16.34 -13.32 -0.22
N ILE A 271 -15.39 -13.35 0.70
CA ILE A 271 -14.99 -12.17 1.49
C ILE A 271 -13.77 -11.56 0.80
N GLU A 272 -13.90 -10.33 0.29
CA GLU A 272 -12.75 -9.50 -0.10
C GLU A 272 -12.57 -8.31 0.87
N THR A 273 -13.54 -8.07 1.75
CA THR A 273 -13.57 -6.88 2.61
C THR A 273 -12.80 -7.11 3.91
N ARG A 274 -12.28 -6.02 4.49
CA ARG A 274 -11.80 -6.05 5.88
C ARG A 274 -13.00 -6.08 6.83
N LEU A 275 -12.87 -6.84 7.91
CA LEU A 275 -13.90 -7.04 8.93
C LEU A 275 -13.99 -5.84 9.88
N LYS A 276 -15.11 -5.67 10.60
CA LYS A 276 -15.19 -4.75 11.74
C LYS A 276 -15.99 -5.32 12.89
N VAL A 277 -15.58 -5.03 14.12
CA VAL A 277 -16.29 -5.42 15.34
C VAL A 277 -16.74 -4.14 16.05
N LYS A 278 -18.02 -4.04 16.43
CA LYS A 278 -18.50 -3.03 17.39
C LYS A 278 -18.82 -3.74 18.70
N MET A 279 -18.13 -3.35 19.76
CA MET A 279 -18.44 -3.83 21.10
C MET A 279 -19.38 -2.87 21.82
N ASP A 280 -20.33 -3.44 22.56
CA ASP A 280 -21.08 -2.67 23.55
C ASP A 280 -20.21 -2.56 24.82
N SER A 281 -20.06 -1.34 25.35
CA SER A 281 -19.18 -1.02 26.48
C SER A 281 -19.65 -1.59 27.84
N PHE A 282 -19.71 -2.92 27.95
CA PHE A 282 -20.03 -3.65 29.18
C PHE A 282 -18.97 -4.71 29.48
N ALA A 283 -18.03 -4.37 30.36
CA ALA A 283 -16.80 -5.09 30.70
C ALA A 283 -16.95 -6.50 31.35
N GLU A 284 -18.07 -7.21 31.18
CA GLU A 284 -18.27 -8.55 31.77
C GLU A 284 -19.03 -9.55 30.86
N THR A 285 -19.34 -9.21 29.60
CA THR A 285 -20.02 -10.09 28.65
C THR A 285 -19.41 -9.98 27.26
N ASP A 286 -19.30 -11.09 26.52
CA ASP A 286 -19.03 -11.15 25.06
C ASP A 286 -20.21 -10.54 24.24
N SER A 287 -20.82 -9.46 24.72
CA SER A 287 -21.92 -8.75 24.07
C SER A 287 -21.35 -7.73 23.10
N GLY A 288 -21.51 -8.01 21.82
CA GLY A 288 -21.10 -7.12 20.75
C GLY A 288 -21.61 -7.64 19.42
N THR A 289 -21.55 -6.77 18.42
CA THR A 289 -21.94 -7.09 17.06
C THR A 289 -20.70 -7.04 16.19
N PHE A 290 -20.42 -8.16 15.55
CA PHE A 290 -19.45 -8.27 14.47
C PHE A 290 -20.11 -7.96 13.13
N TYR A 291 -19.49 -7.10 12.32
CA TYR A 291 -19.92 -6.77 10.98
C TYR A 291 -18.96 -7.33 9.93
N VAL A 292 -19.53 -7.99 8.93
CA VAL A 292 -18.81 -8.53 7.78
C VAL A 292 -19.59 -8.25 6.51
N ALA A 293 -18.88 -7.98 5.42
CA ALA A 293 -19.46 -7.85 4.11
C ALA A 293 -18.89 -8.91 3.14
N ASP A 294 -19.71 -9.34 2.19
CA ASP A 294 -19.27 -10.19 1.09
C ASP A 294 -19.13 -9.41 -0.23
N ILE A 295 -18.49 -10.03 -1.21
CA ILE A 295 -18.21 -9.43 -2.53
C ILE A 295 -19.46 -9.07 -3.34
N GLU A 296 -20.63 -9.62 -2.98
CA GLU A 296 -21.89 -9.30 -3.67
C GLU A 296 -22.67 -8.20 -2.93
N GLY A 297 -22.05 -7.48 -1.99
CA GLY A 297 -22.70 -6.36 -1.31
C GLY A 297 -23.68 -6.79 -0.20
N ASN A 298 -23.60 -8.02 0.30
CA ASN A 298 -24.33 -8.39 1.50
C ASN A 298 -23.52 -7.94 2.73
N VAL A 299 -24.17 -7.23 3.65
CA VAL A 299 -23.62 -6.80 4.93
C VAL A 299 -24.34 -7.53 6.04
N PHE A 300 -23.60 -8.15 6.95
CA PHE A 300 -24.14 -8.97 8.04
C PHE A 300 -23.75 -8.38 9.38
N ALA A 301 -24.69 -8.39 10.32
CA ALA A 301 -24.43 -8.26 11.75
C ALA A 301 -24.53 -9.63 12.41
N VAL A 302 -23.54 -9.95 13.23
CA VAL A 302 -23.39 -11.26 13.87
C VAL A 302 -23.12 -11.04 15.35
N ASP A 303 -23.89 -11.69 16.21
CA ASP A 303 -23.64 -11.68 17.65
C ASP A 303 -22.29 -12.36 17.94
N VAL A 304 -21.39 -11.64 18.62
CA VAL A 304 -20.02 -12.11 18.89
C VAL A 304 -20.00 -13.41 19.70
N ALA A 305 -20.87 -13.54 20.70
CA ALA A 305 -20.89 -14.69 21.59
C ALA A 305 -21.35 -15.99 20.90
N SER A 306 -22.35 -15.90 20.04
CA SER A 306 -23.06 -17.06 19.48
C SER A 306 -22.77 -17.33 18.00
N GLY A 307 -22.31 -16.32 17.25
CA GLY A 307 -22.19 -16.40 15.80
C GLY A 307 -23.54 -16.37 15.08
N GLU A 308 -24.63 -16.04 15.77
CA GLU A 308 -25.97 -15.93 15.15
C GLU A 308 -26.11 -14.62 14.38
N GLU A 309 -26.65 -14.69 13.17
CA GLU A 309 -27.02 -13.50 12.37
C GLU A 309 -28.09 -12.69 13.09
N GLU A 310 -27.78 -11.44 13.43
CA GLU A 310 -28.73 -10.49 14.01
C GLU A 310 -29.56 -9.84 12.90
N TRP A 311 -28.89 -9.37 11.85
CA TRP A 311 -29.51 -8.82 10.65
C TRP A 311 -28.61 -8.96 9.43
N ARG A 312 -29.21 -8.73 8.25
CA ARG A 312 -28.51 -8.65 6.96
C ARG A 312 -29.10 -7.55 6.10
N ALA A 313 -28.23 -6.78 5.45
CA ALA A 313 -28.56 -5.77 4.47
C ALA A 313 -27.93 -6.10 3.11
N ASP A 314 -28.56 -5.62 2.04
CA ASP A 314 -28.06 -5.66 0.67
C ASP A 314 -27.78 -4.21 0.28
N VAL A 315 -26.51 -3.90 0.03
CA VAL A 315 -26.04 -2.55 -0.31
C VAL A 315 -25.65 -2.41 -1.77
N GLY A 316 -26.07 -3.32 -2.66
CA GLY A 316 -25.79 -3.25 -4.09
C GLY A 316 -24.93 -4.39 -4.58
N MET A 317 -24.02 -4.11 -5.52
CA MET A 317 -23.21 -5.13 -6.17
C MET A 317 -21.91 -5.46 -5.43
N GLY A 318 -21.50 -4.62 -4.49
CA GLY A 318 -20.27 -4.81 -3.73
C GLY A 318 -20.03 -3.72 -2.72
N VAL A 319 -19.24 -4.05 -1.69
CA VAL A 319 -18.66 -3.09 -0.74
C VAL A 319 -17.25 -2.79 -1.20
N THR A 320 -16.89 -1.51 -1.29
CA THR A 320 -15.61 -1.07 -1.88
C THR A 320 -14.63 -0.50 -0.86
N THR A 321 -15.10 -0.19 0.35
CA THR A 321 -14.25 0.35 1.43
C THR A 321 -14.30 -0.52 2.67
N ASP A 322 -13.39 -0.26 3.60
CA ASP A 322 -13.52 -0.75 4.97
C ASP A 322 -14.84 -0.25 5.60
N LEU A 323 -15.39 -1.04 6.52
CA LEU A 323 -16.55 -0.66 7.31
C LEU A 323 -16.13 0.33 8.42
N SER A 324 -17.00 1.26 8.81
CA SER A 324 -16.75 2.15 9.95
C SER A 324 -17.99 2.26 10.81
N VAL A 325 -17.85 2.07 12.12
CA VAL A 325 -18.99 2.11 13.05
C VAL A 325 -18.76 3.19 14.08
N VAL A 326 -19.65 4.17 14.11
CA VAL A 326 -19.67 5.23 15.12
C VAL A 326 -21.07 5.36 15.70
N ASP A 327 -21.15 5.30 17.03
CA ASP A 327 -22.39 5.18 17.77
C ASP A 327 -23.25 4.04 17.18
N ASP A 328 -24.49 4.33 16.79
CA ASP A 328 -25.42 3.36 16.20
C ASP A 328 -25.46 3.42 14.67
N THR A 329 -24.42 3.94 14.02
CA THR A 329 -24.35 4.03 12.55
C THR A 329 -23.17 3.24 12.00
N LEU A 330 -23.44 2.38 11.02
CA LEU A 330 -22.43 1.69 10.21
C LEU A 330 -22.31 2.40 8.86
N PHE A 331 -21.13 2.92 8.54
CA PHE A 331 -20.79 3.55 7.27
C PHE A 331 -19.96 2.61 6.41
N LEU A 332 -20.22 2.64 5.10
CA LEU A 332 -19.47 1.88 4.10
C LEU A 332 -19.63 2.52 2.72
N GLY A 333 -18.59 2.40 1.91
CA GLY A 333 -18.65 2.62 0.47
C GLY A 333 -19.17 1.38 -0.25
N ALA A 334 -20.06 1.59 -1.20
CA ALA A 334 -20.67 0.54 -2.01
C ALA A 334 -20.82 0.98 -3.46
N VAL A 335 -21.02 -0.01 -4.32
CA VAL A 335 -21.22 0.19 -5.76
C VAL A 335 -22.51 -0.48 -6.21
N ASP A 336 -23.23 0.19 -7.10
CA ASP A 336 -24.36 -0.39 -7.83
C ASP A 336 -24.19 -0.13 -9.32
N SER A 337 -24.90 -0.89 -10.15
CA SER A 337 -24.91 -0.69 -11.59
C SER A 337 -26.29 -0.94 -12.18
N GLU A 338 -26.68 -0.13 -13.16
CA GLU A 338 -27.86 -0.45 -13.98
C GLU A 338 -27.56 -1.59 -15.00
N THR A 339 -26.28 -1.90 -15.24
CA THR A 339 -25.80 -2.90 -16.19
C THR A 339 -24.40 -3.39 -15.82
N ASP A 340 -24.04 -4.62 -16.19
CA ASP A 340 -22.69 -5.23 -16.04
C ASP A 340 -21.54 -4.54 -16.85
N GLN A 341 -21.71 -3.29 -17.29
CA GLN A 341 -20.65 -2.51 -17.94
C GLN A 341 -19.96 -1.62 -16.90
N PRO A 342 -18.62 -1.68 -16.75
CA PRO A 342 -17.88 -0.90 -15.75
C PRO A 342 -18.12 0.62 -15.83
N SER A 343 -18.36 1.14 -17.04
CA SER A 343 -18.66 2.56 -17.27
C SER A 343 -19.98 3.05 -16.64
N ASN A 344 -20.79 2.14 -16.09
CA ASN A 344 -22.10 2.45 -15.49
C ASN A 344 -22.13 2.18 -13.98
N PHE A 345 -20.99 1.86 -13.37
CA PHE A 345 -20.90 1.78 -11.93
C PHE A 345 -21.23 3.12 -11.30
N GLN A 346 -21.94 3.07 -10.17
CA GLN A 346 -22.28 4.21 -9.36
C GLN A 346 -21.84 3.91 -7.95
N TYR A 347 -20.77 4.59 -7.52
CA TYR A 347 -20.28 4.51 -6.17
C TYR A 347 -21.08 5.45 -5.27
N TYR A 348 -21.32 5.02 -4.04
CA TYR A 348 -22.00 5.78 -3.00
C TYR A 348 -21.56 5.32 -1.62
N VAL A 349 -21.78 6.18 -0.65
CA VAL A 349 -21.71 5.82 0.76
C VAL A 349 -23.12 5.50 1.25
N SER A 350 -23.25 4.37 1.95
CA SER A 350 -24.46 4.04 2.71
C SER A 350 -24.17 4.16 4.20
N ALA A 351 -25.09 4.80 4.92
CA ALA A 351 -25.13 4.80 6.38
C ALA A 351 -26.29 3.91 6.82
N LEU A 352 -25.97 2.80 7.49
CA LEU A 352 -26.93 1.84 8.01
C LEU A 352 -27.11 2.04 9.52
N ASP A 353 -28.31 1.80 10.01
CA ASP A 353 -28.52 1.61 11.44
C ASP A 353 -27.80 0.34 11.88
N ALA A 354 -26.81 0.49 12.77
CA ALA A 354 -25.95 -0.60 13.19
C ALA A 354 -26.72 -1.73 13.92
N THR A 355 -27.92 -1.45 14.43
CA THR A 355 -28.74 -2.41 15.19
C THR A 355 -29.79 -3.12 14.34
N THR A 356 -30.19 -2.55 13.20
CA THR A 356 -31.25 -3.12 12.34
C THR A 356 -30.82 -3.41 10.91
N GLY A 357 -29.71 -2.83 10.46
CA GLY A 357 -29.28 -2.86 9.06
C GLY A 357 -30.08 -1.97 8.13
N GLU A 358 -31.04 -1.18 8.63
CA GLU A 358 -31.85 -0.29 7.80
C GLU A 358 -31.02 0.92 7.33
N GLU A 359 -31.07 1.25 6.04
CA GLU A 359 -30.39 2.43 5.49
C GLU A 359 -31.01 3.72 6.06
N ARG A 360 -30.19 4.50 6.77
CA ARG A 360 -30.52 5.83 7.31
C ARG A 360 -30.46 6.88 6.21
N TRP A 361 -29.38 6.87 5.45
CA TRP A 361 -29.17 7.76 4.30
C TRP A 361 -28.16 7.16 3.32
N ARG A 362 -28.13 7.74 2.11
CA ARG A 362 -27.17 7.42 1.05
C ARG A 362 -26.63 8.70 0.43
N PHE A 363 -25.31 8.77 0.25
CA PHE A 363 -24.63 9.83 -0.48
C PHE A 363 -24.03 9.29 -1.77
N THR A 364 -24.47 9.80 -2.92
CA THR A 364 -24.00 9.35 -4.23
C THR A 364 -22.87 10.23 -4.75
N VAL A 365 -21.69 9.63 -4.95
CA VAL A 365 -20.54 10.32 -5.52
C VAL A 365 -20.85 10.75 -6.95
N ASN A 366 -20.57 12.01 -7.29
CA ASN A 366 -20.76 12.56 -8.63
C ASN A 366 -22.11 12.14 -9.27
N SER A 367 -23.21 12.51 -8.59
CA SER A 367 -24.58 12.13 -8.98
C SER A 367 -25.07 12.71 -10.32
N GLU A 368 -24.28 13.60 -10.94
CA GLU A 368 -24.63 14.26 -12.19
C GLU A 368 -24.39 13.32 -13.40
N PRO A 369 -25.34 13.25 -14.36
CA PRO A 369 -25.12 12.49 -15.59
C PRO A 369 -23.88 12.98 -16.35
N ASP A 370 -23.15 12.06 -16.96
CA ASP A 370 -21.94 12.33 -17.75
C ASP A 370 -20.76 12.92 -16.95
N THR A 371 -20.79 12.79 -15.61
CA THR A 371 -19.62 13.03 -14.76
C THR A 371 -18.90 11.73 -14.45
N GLU A 372 -17.61 11.86 -14.18
CA GLU A 372 -16.77 10.72 -13.84
C GLU A 372 -17.08 10.22 -12.45
N ARG A 373 -16.99 8.91 -12.28
CA ARG A 373 -17.44 8.23 -11.07
C ARG A 373 -16.26 7.50 -10.48
N PRO A 374 -15.39 8.22 -9.76
CA PRO A 374 -14.25 7.60 -9.14
C PRO A 374 -14.70 6.57 -8.11
N GLU A 375 -13.88 5.54 -7.93
CA GLU A 375 -14.10 4.54 -6.89
C GLU A 375 -13.90 5.17 -5.51
N LEU A 376 -14.41 4.52 -4.47
CA LEU A 376 -14.22 4.95 -3.09
C LEU A 376 -13.01 4.22 -2.50
N GLU A 377 -12.04 4.98 -2.01
CA GLU A 377 -10.82 4.43 -1.39
C GLU A 377 -11.05 4.12 0.09
N PHE A 378 -11.69 5.04 0.80
CA PHE A 378 -11.98 4.86 2.23
C PHE A 378 -13.21 5.62 2.67
N VAL A 379 -13.74 5.20 3.82
CA VAL A 379 -14.65 5.99 4.64
C VAL A 379 -14.11 6.05 6.06
N THR A 380 -14.07 7.24 6.68
CA THR A 380 -13.64 7.38 8.07
C THR A 380 -14.40 8.52 8.76
N VAL A 381 -14.68 8.38 10.05
CA VAL A 381 -15.45 9.37 10.80
C VAL A 381 -14.53 10.04 11.81
N PHE A 382 -14.51 11.38 11.80
CA PHE A 382 -13.95 12.17 12.88
C PHE A 382 -15.01 13.11 13.45
N ASP A 383 -15.26 13.03 14.75
CA ASP A 383 -16.38 13.69 15.43
C ASP A 383 -17.72 13.39 14.70
N ASP A 384 -18.40 14.42 14.20
CA ASP A 384 -19.69 14.34 13.51
C ASP A 384 -19.54 14.43 11.96
N THR A 385 -18.33 14.20 11.43
CA THR A 385 -18.05 14.31 9.99
C THR A 385 -17.46 13.03 9.45
N LEU A 386 -18.12 12.48 8.44
CA LEU A 386 -17.62 11.39 7.62
C LEU A 386 -16.75 11.95 6.49
N TYR A 387 -15.53 11.47 6.40
CA TYR A 387 -14.59 11.76 5.32
C TYR A 387 -14.52 10.58 4.35
N VAL A 388 -14.54 10.91 3.07
CA VAL A 388 -14.56 9.92 1.98
C VAL A 388 -13.54 10.33 0.94
N GLY A 389 -12.51 9.49 0.76
CA GLY A 389 -11.53 9.63 -0.31
C GLY A 389 -11.98 8.88 -1.55
N THR A 390 -11.68 9.41 -2.73
CA THR A 390 -11.94 8.75 -4.01
C THR A 390 -10.67 8.57 -4.81
N ASP A 391 -10.68 7.53 -5.64
CA ASP A 391 -9.62 7.29 -6.62
C ASP A 391 -9.62 8.41 -7.68
N ASP A 392 -8.52 8.55 -8.39
CA ASP A 392 -8.49 9.31 -9.64
C ASP A 392 -8.83 8.40 -10.81
N CYS A 393 -9.37 8.98 -11.88
CA CYS A 393 -9.80 8.22 -13.04
C CYS A 393 -8.70 8.20 -14.11
N TYR A 394 -8.27 6.99 -14.51
CA TYR A 394 -7.19 6.74 -15.47
C TYR A 394 -7.22 7.60 -16.76
N ASP A 395 -8.41 7.95 -17.25
CA ASP A 395 -8.58 8.69 -18.51
C ASP A 395 -8.69 10.22 -18.30
N HIS A 396 -8.80 10.70 -17.06
CA HIS A 396 -9.10 12.09 -16.72
C HIS A 396 -8.54 12.48 -15.33
N PRO A 397 -7.31 13.03 -15.29
CA PRO A 397 -6.52 13.15 -14.06
C PRO A 397 -6.95 14.28 -13.10
N THR A 398 -8.25 14.41 -12.79
CA THR A 398 -8.80 15.51 -11.96
C THR A 398 -10.14 15.16 -11.28
N CYS A 399 -10.54 13.88 -11.22
CA CYS A 399 -11.85 13.53 -10.66
C CYS A 399 -11.79 13.11 -9.18
N ALA A 400 -10.59 12.91 -8.64
CA ALA A 400 -10.39 12.59 -7.23
C ALA A 400 -10.86 13.72 -6.30
N ASN A 401 -11.56 13.35 -5.24
CA ASN A 401 -12.06 14.29 -4.23
C ASN A 401 -11.93 13.68 -2.83
N LEU A 402 -11.70 14.56 -1.86
CA LEU A 402 -12.03 14.30 -0.47
C LEU A 402 -13.37 14.97 -0.16
N TYR A 403 -14.38 14.17 0.17
CA TYR A 403 -15.67 14.67 0.64
C TYR A 403 -15.70 14.72 2.16
N ALA A 404 -16.29 15.80 2.70
CA ALA A 404 -16.71 15.87 4.08
C ALA A 404 -18.24 15.88 4.13
N ILE A 405 -18.80 14.89 4.80
CA ILE A 405 -20.23 14.60 4.85
C ILE A 405 -20.67 14.64 6.31
N ASP A 406 -21.82 15.23 6.59
CA ASP A 406 -22.43 15.16 7.90
C ASP A 406 -22.82 13.71 8.24
N ALA A 407 -22.23 13.14 9.28
CA ALA A 407 -22.39 11.72 9.60
C ALA A 407 -23.84 11.36 9.98
N GLU A 408 -24.60 12.31 10.55
CA GLU A 408 -26.00 12.09 10.95
C GLU A 408 -26.95 12.17 9.74
N SER A 409 -26.80 13.19 8.89
CA SER A 409 -27.77 13.49 7.83
C SER A 409 -27.39 13.01 6.43
N GLY A 410 -26.11 12.74 6.17
CA GLY A 410 -25.59 12.44 4.83
C GLY A 410 -25.47 13.66 3.92
N GLU A 411 -25.64 14.88 4.45
CA GLU A 411 -25.48 16.11 3.68
C GLU A 411 -23.99 16.44 3.51
N GLU A 412 -23.57 16.73 2.27
CA GLU A 412 -22.22 17.22 1.99
C GLU A 412 -21.98 18.57 2.68
N LYS A 413 -20.93 18.65 3.50
CA LYS A 413 -20.45 19.88 4.12
C LYS A 413 -19.55 20.65 3.14
N TRP A 414 -18.61 19.95 2.53
CA TRP A 414 -17.69 20.46 1.52
C TRP A 414 -17.01 19.30 0.77
N GLN A 415 -16.41 19.61 -0.37
CA GLN A 415 -15.47 18.74 -1.07
C GLN A 415 -14.15 19.49 -1.36
N PHE A 416 -13.05 18.76 -1.29
CA PHE A 416 -11.73 19.21 -1.74
C PHE A 416 -11.36 18.43 -3.00
N ALA A 417 -11.21 19.15 -4.11
CA ALA A 417 -10.74 18.56 -5.36
C ALA A 417 -9.24 18.28 -5.23
N ALA A 418 -8.89 17.00 -5.28
CA ALA A 418 -7.51 16.56 -5.27
C ALA A 418 -7.02 16.40 -6.72
N ASP A 419 -5.74 16.63 -6.94
CA ASP A 419 -5.13 16.40 -8.26
C ASP A 419 -4.86 14.90 -8.51
N ASN A 420 -4.87 14.09 -7.45
CA ASN A 420 -4.54 12.67 -7.45
C ASN A 420 -5.48 11.88 -6.50
N SER A 421 -5.47 10.54 -6.58
CA SER A 421 -6.24 9.64 -5.70
C SER A 421 -6.03 9.99 -4.24
N VAL A 422 -7.11 9.97 -3.47
CA VAL A 422 -7.07 10.29 -2.04
C VAL A 422 -6.99 9.00 -1.24
N ASP A 423 -5.78 8.61 -0.85
CA ASP A 423 -5.52 7.28 -0.27
C ASP A 423 -5.67 7.23 1.25
N THR A 424 -5.37 8.34 1.93
CA THR A 424 -5.38 8.38 3.40
C THR A 424 -5.81 9.74 3.94
N VAL A 425 -6.49 9.71 5.08
CA VAL A 425 -6.74 10.90 5.90
C VAL A 425 -6.56 10.58 7.37
N THR A 426 -5.90 11.47 8.09
CA THR A 426 -5.83 11.45 9.55
C THR A 426 -6.16 12.83 10.11
N ARG A 427 -6.56 12.90 11.39
CA ARG A 427 -6.88 14.15 12.05
C ARG A 427 -6.08 14.29 13.34
N ALA A 428 -5.34 15.40 13.44
CA ALA A 428 -4.61 15.77 14.65
C ALA A 428 -4.69 17.29 14.86
N ASP A 429 -4.81 17.70 16.13
CA ASP A 429 -4.86 19.10 16.57
C ASP A 429 -5.79 20.01 15.74
N GLY A 430 -6.97 19.48 15.38
CA GLY A 430 -7.97 20.22 14.60
C GLY A 430 -7.56 20.48 13.15
N THR A 431 -6.71 19.62 12.58
CA THR A 431 -6.26 19.67 11.18
C THR A 431 -6.45 18.29 10.56
N LEU A 432 -6.91 18.23 9.31
CA LEU A 432 -6.87 17.00 8.53
C LEU A 432 -5.54 16.96 7.79
N PHE A 433 -4.86 15.81 7.82
CA PHE A 433 -3.71 15.53 6.98
C PHE A 433 -4.11 14.46 5.97
N VAL A 434 -4.00 14.80 4.70
CA VAL A 434 -4.52 14.01 3.57
C VAL A 434 -3.35 13.65 2.69
N GLY A 435 -3.17 12.37 2.43
CA GLY A 435 -2.19 11.86 1.48
C GLY A 435 -2.85 11.61 0.14
N THR A 436 -2.28 12.15 -0.92
CA THR A 436 -2.71 11.89 -2.30
C THR A 436 -1.57 11.27 -3.10
N ALA A 437 -1.86 10.26 -3.89
CA ALA A 437 -0.90 9.68 -4.82
C ALA A 437 -1.62 9.23 -6.09
N LEU A 438 -0.88 9.19 -7.20
CA LEU A 438 -1.36 8.64 -8.46
C LEU A 438 -0.48 7.45 -8.83
N GLY A 439 -1.04 6.52 -9.60
CA GLY A 439 -0.27 5.45 -10.25
C GLY A 439 0.91 5.98 -11.10
N GLU A 440 1.87 5.10 -11.39
CA GLU A 440 3.16 5.35 -12.09
C GLU A 440 3.34 6.72 -12.79
N GLY A 441 4.04 7.66 -12.15
CA GLY A 441 4.57 8.84 -12.85
C GLY A 441 4.53 10.15 -12.09
N ASP A 442 3.57 10.30 -11.18
CA ASP A 442 3.20 11.59 -10.59
C ASP A 442 3.70 11.74 -9.16
N GLU A 443 3.54 12.93 -8.57
CA GLU A 443 4.07 13.22 -7.24
C GLU A 443 3.03 12.90 -6.15
N GLY A 444 3.44 12.17 -5.11
CA GLY A 444 2.67 12.03 -3.87
C GLY A 444 2.69 13.33 -3.07
N VAL A 445 1.52 13.78 -2.59
CA VAL A 445 1.38 15.06 -1.88
C VAL A 445 0.69 14.86 -0.54
N VAL A 446 1.25 15.47 0.51
CA VAL A 446 0.58 15.61 1.81
C VAL A 446 -0.06 16.98 1.89
N HIS A 447 -1.37 17.04 2.15
CA HIS A 447 -2.12 18.27 2.32
C HIS A 447 -2.56 18.42 3.77
N ALA A 448 -2.40 19.61 4.35
CA ALA A 448 -3.08 19.98 5.59
C ALA A 448 -4.34 20.78 5.29
N ILE A 449 -5.49 20.26 5.69
CA ILE A 449 -6.81 20.81 5.36
C ILE A 449 -7.54 21.23 6.64
N GLU A 450 -8.21 22.38 6.58
CA GLU A 450 -9.13 22.84 7.63
C GLU A 450 -10.41 21.97 7.65
N PRO A 451 -10.70 21.22 8.74
CA PRO A 451 -11.82 20.28 8.77
C PRO A 451 -13.20 20.92 8.55
N GLU A 452 -13.35 22.20 8.93
CA GLU A 452 -14.65 22.90 8.86
C GLU A 452 -14.97 23.45 7.48
N THR A 453 -13.96 23.70 6.64
CA THR A 453 -14.13 24.42 5.37
C THR A 453 -13.57 23.70 4.16
N GLY A 454 -12.77 22.65 4.34
CA GLY A 454 -12.09 21.95 3.25
C GLY A 454 -10.99 22.78 2.60
N THR A 455 -10.56 23.89 3.23
CA THR A 455 -9.53 24.75 2.67
C THR A 455 -8.14 24.27 3.05
N GLU A 456 -7.28 24.08 2.05
CA GLU A 456 -5.87 23.77 2.25
C GLU A 456 -5.15 24.91 3.00
N ARG A 457 -4.39 24.52 4.04
CA ARG A 457 -3.51 25.38 4.82
C ARG A 457 -2.09 25.36 4.24
N TRP A 458 -1.58 24.17 3.94
CA TRP A 458 -0.29 23.93 3.30
C TRP A 458 -0.31 22.59 2.56
N SER A 459 0.63 22.41 1.65
CA SER A 459 0.92 21.12 1.00
C SER A 459 2.43 20.86 0.94
N PHE A 460 2.81 19.59 1.00
CA PHE A 460 4.17 19.10 0.91
C PHE A 460 4.27 18.04 -0.18
N HIS A 461 5.12 18.30 -1.18
CA HIS A 461 5.40 17.38 -2.28
C HIS A 461 6.42 16.35 -1.82
N ALA A 462 5.95 15.13 -1.58
CA ALA A 462 6.64 14.12 -0.79
C ALA A 462 7.50 13.17 -1.63
N GLY A 463 7.45 13.29 -2.96
CA GLY A 463 8.19 12.46 -3.91
C GLY A 463 7.25 11.80 -4.90
N TYR A 464 7.61 10.63 -5.38
CA TYR A 464 6.92 9.89 -6.44
C TYR A 464 5.70 9.11 -5.92
N PHE A 465 5.80 8.49 -4.74
CA PHE A 465 4.64 7.83 -4.12
C PHE A 465 4.60 8.04 -2.62
N LEU A 466 3.40 8.12 -2.07
CA LEU A 466 3.14 7.88 -0.66
C LEU A 466 2.94 6.37 -0.45
N LEU A 467 3.72 5.77 0.43
CA LEU A 467 3.75 4.32 0.64
C LEU A 467 3.06 3.89 1.93
N SER A 468 2.98 4.79 2.91
CA SER A 468 2.35 4.51 4.20
C SER A 468 1.25 5.52 4.51
N PRO A 469 0.24 5.13 5.30
CA PRO A 469 -0.64 6.08 5.95
C PRO A 469 0.15 7.15 6.71
N ILE A 470 -0.45 8.32 6.83
CA ILE A 470 0.10 9.44 7.59
C ILE A 470 -0.09 9.16 9.08
N THR A 471 1.01 9.17 9.85
CA THR A 471 0.94 9.11 11.32
C THR A 471 1.31 10.45 11.92
N VAL A 472 0.56 10.93 12.90
CA VAL A 472 0.87 12.18 13.62
C VAL A 472 1.15 11.86 15.07
N VAL A 473 2.30 12.32 15.57
CA VAL A 473 2.71 12.21 16.96
C VAL A 473 3.07 13.60 17.45
N GLU A 474 2.28 14.11 18.40
CA GLU A 474 2.36 15.51 18.86
C GLU A 474 2.32 16.49 17.67
N ASP A 475 3.30 17.39 17.56
CA ASP A 475 3.40 18.42 16.53
C ASP A 475 4.14 17.91 15.25
N THR A 476 4.39 16.60 15.13
CA THR A 476 5.14 16.02 14.01
C THR A 476 4.35 14.97 13.24
N LEU A 477 4.33 15.12 11.92
CA LEU A 477 3.72 14.20 10.97
C LEU A 477 4.80 13.32 10.34
N PHE A 478 4.54 12.01 10.25
CA PHE A 478 5.42 11.02 9.66
C PHE A 478 4.77 10.34 8.46
N THR A 479 5.53 10.20 7.38
CA THR A 479 5.08 9.48 6.18
C THR A 479 6.27 8.88 5.41
N ALA A 480 6.09 7.65 4.92
CA ALA A 480 7.04 6.98 4.04
C ALA A 480 6.75 7.31 2.57
N THR A 481 7.78 7.70 1.82
CA THR A 481 7.67 8.04 0.40
C THR A 481 8.70 7.32 -0.45
N GLN A 482 8.34 7.01 -1.70
CA GLN A 482 9.32 6.66 -2.73
C GLN A 482 9.79 7.96 -3.41
N THR A 483 11.09 8.13 -3.54
CA THR A 483 11.71 9.21 -4.32
C THR A 483 12.40 8.62 -5.54
N ASN A 484 11.99 9.07 -6.71
CA ASN A 484 12.69 8.74 -7.96
C ASN A 484 13.90 9.65 -8.09
N THR A 485 15.10 9.09 -7.94
CA THR A 485 16.31 9.72 -8.47
C THR A 485 16.64 9.03 -9.77
N ASP A 486 17.04 9.79 -10.80
CA ASP A 486 17.17 9.39 -12.23
C ASP A 486 17.80 8.00 -12.55
N TYR A 487 18.34 7.26 -11.56
CA TYR A 487 18.92 5.93 -11.72
C TYR A 487 18.68 4.92 -10.57
N GLU A 488 18.07 5.30 -9.44
CA GLU A 488 17.81 4.41 -8.28
C GLU A 488 16.57 4.88 -7.47
N ASP A 489 15.66 3.95 -7.14
CA ASP A 489 14.55 4.20 -6.23
C ASP A 489 15.11 4.35 -4.81
N ALA A 490 14.91 5.52 -4.20
CA ALA A 490 15.27 5.75 -2.80
C ALA A 490 14.01 6.00 -1.99
N TYR A 491 13.93 5.45 -0.79
CA TYR A 491 12.74 5.54 0.05
C TYR A 491 13.03 6.43 1.25
N ARG A 492 12.06 7.24 1.66
CA ARG A 492 12.26 8.22 2.71
C ARG A 492 11.18 8.15 3.75
N LEU A 493 11.58 8.09 5.01
CA LEU A 493 10.71 8.48 6.12
C LEU A 493 10.86 9.99 6.31
N ASN A 494 9.78 10.74 6.11
CA ASN A 494 9.76 12.19 6.25
C ASN A 494 9.08 12.53 7.58
N ALA A 495 9.68 13.44 8.35
CA ALA A 495 9.09 14.03 9.55
C ALA A 495 8.83 15.52 9.29
N LEU A 496 7.55 15.93 9.32
CA LEU A 496 7.10 17.28 8.96
C LEU A 496 6.45 17.95 10.17
N ASP A 497 6.66 19.26 10.31
CA ASP A 497 5.93 20.07 11.29
C ASP A 497 4.45 20.18 10.89
N THR A 498 3.53 19.80 11.79
CA THR A 498 2.09 19.74 11.50
C THR A 498 1.49 21.13 11.19
N ALA A 499 2.06 22.19 11.75
CA ALA A 499 1.55 23.55 11.58
C ALA A 499 1.96 24.19 10.25
N THR A 500 3.14 23.84 9.73
CA THR A 500 3.76 24.52 8.58
C THR A 500 4.00 23.64 7.37
N GLY A 501 4.07 22.31 7.56
CA GLY A 501 4.49 21.35 6.53
C GLY A 501 6.00 21.39 6.24
N GLU A 502 6.78 22.13 7.03
CA GLU A 502 8.23 22.17 6.88
C GLU A 502 8.85 20.86 7.35
N GLU A 503 9.74 20.29 6.53
CA GLU A 503 10.50 19.09 6.90
C GLU A 503 11.42 19.38 8.09
N GLN A 504 11.19 18.68 9.19
CA GLN A 504 12.01 18.72 10.40
C GLN A 504 13.25 17.84 10.22
N TRP A 505 13.05 16.62 9.72
CA TRP A 505 14.11 15.69 9.34
C TRP A 505 13.59 14.64 8.35
N ASN A 506 14.51 13.94 7.67
CA ASN A 506 14.20 12.78 6.85
C ASN A 506 15.26 11.69 7.04
N PHE A 507 14.86 10.44 6.81
CA PHE A 507 15.75 9.28 6.81
C PHE A 507 15.59 8.50 5.51
N VAL A 508 16.70 8.25 4.81
CA VAL A 508 16.70 7.61 3.48
C VAL A 508 17.16 6.17 3.58
N THR A 509 16.43 5.27 2.90
CA THR A 509 16.78 3.86 2.75
C THR A 509 16.76 3.46 1.26
N ASP A 510 17.43 2.36 0.95
CA ASP A 510 17.50 1.82 -0.41
C ASP A 510 16.32 0.88 -0.74
N SER A 511 15.31 0.79 0.15
CA SER A 511 14.16 -0.12 -0.02
C SER A 511 12.89 0.38 0.67
N ASN A 512 11.74 -0.16 0.25
CA ASN A 512 10.42 0.22 0.79
C ASN A 512 10.40 0.23 2.32
N ILE A 513 9.79 1.27 2.88
CA ILE A 513 9.62 1.46 4.32
C ILE A 513 8.21 1.01 4.71
N SER A 514 8.08 0.19 5.75
CA SER A 514 6.80 -0.20 6.34
C SER A 514 6.11 0.99 7.00
N GLU A 515 4.86 0.80 7.43
CA GLU A 515 4.20 1.77 8.29
C GLU A 515 5.04 2.02 9.58
N PRO A 516 5.29 3.28 9.95
CA PRO A 516 6.07 3.60 11.13
C PRO A 516 5.28 3.38 12.43
N ARG A 517 5.92 2.79 13.43
CA ARG A 517 5.41 2.58 14.80
C ARG A 517 6.16 3.46 15.79
N PHE A 518 5.52 3.88 16.87
CA PHE A 518 6.06 4.86 17.81
C PHE A 518 5.91 4.37 19.25
N ALA A 519 7.00 4.39 20.01
CA ALA A 519 6.99 4.21 21.45
C ALA A 519 8.20 4.87 22.09
N ASP A 520 8.02 5.42 23.29
CA ASP A 520 9.07 6.01 24.11
C ASP A 520 9.99 7.01 23.36
N GLY A 521 9.39 7.80 22.46
CA GLY A 521 10.09 8.79 21.64
C GLY A 521 10.97 8.22 20.52
N SER A 522 10.80 6.93 20.21
CA SER A 522 11.43 6.27 19.08
C SER A 522 10.40 5.99 17.98
N VAL A 523 10.86 5.98 16.73
CA VAL A 523 10.11 5.51 15.57
C VAL A 523 10.73 4.24 15.01
N PHE A 524 9.92 3.22 14.82
CA PHE A 524 10.30 1.89 14.33
C PHE A 524 9.70 1.64 12.96
N PHE A 525 10.47 1.08 12.04
CA PHE A 525 9.97 0.61 10.76
C PHE A 525 10.89 -0.45 10.19
N SER A 526 10.34 -1.29 9.31
CA SER A 526 11.12 -2.21 8.49
C SER A 526 11.45 -1.53 7.17
N ALA A 527 12.71 -1.56 6.77
CA ALA A 527 13.11 -1.29 5.39
C ALA A 527 13.42 -2.66 4.79
N ASP A 528 12.74 -3.04 3.70
CA ASP A 528 12.84 -4.39 3.10
C ASP A 528 12.50 -5.60 4.02
N ARG A 529 12.75 -6.82 3.53
CA ARG A 529 12.53 -8.09 4.24
C ARG A 529 13.71 -8.49 5.14
N ALA A 530 14.64 -7.60 5.40
CA ALA A 530 15.87 -7.89 6.11
C ALA A 530 16.14 -6.87 7.21
N THR A 531 15.67 -5.63 7.11
CA THR A 531 16.14 -4.58 8.02
C THR A 531 15.02 -4.00 8.88
N VAL A 532 15.26 -3.92 10.19
CA VAL A 532 14.43 -3.16 11.14
C VAL A 532 15.24 -2.01 11.71
N HIS A 533 14.69 -0.80 11.65
CA HIS A 533 15.30 0.42 12.17
C HIS A 533 14.53 0.95 13.37
N ALA A 534 15.26 1.56 14.30
CA ALA A 534 14.73 2.49 15.28
C ALA A 534 15.46 3.82 15.18
N LEU A 535 14.71 4.90 15.03
CA LEU A 535 15.24 6.27 15.02
C LEU A 535 14.68 7.06 16.19
N ASP A 536 15.41 8.10 16.62
CA ASP A 536 14.86 9.10 17.51
C ASP A 536 13.75 9.88 16.79
N ALA A 537 12.53 9.84 17.31
CA ALA A 537 11.40 10.51 16.68
C ALA A 537 11.50 12.05 16.77
N GLY A 538 12.23 12.57 17.76
CA GLY A 538 12.28 14.00 18.10
C GLY A 538 11.07 14.49 18.89
N VAL A 539 10.15 13.60 19.27
CA VAL A 539 8.89 13.86 19.96
C VAL A 539 8.63 12.77 21.01
N GLU A 540 7.96 13.08 22.11
CA GLU A 540 7.65 12.13 23.18
C GLU A 540 6.21 11.63 23.04
N GLY A 541 5.95 10.73 22.09
CA GLY A 541 4.62 10.12 21.94
C GLY A 541 4.68 8.66 21.50
N SER A 542 3.55 7.97 21.63
CA SER A 542 3.40 6.57 21.24
C SER A 542 2.11 6.34 20.46
N ASN A 543 2.13 5.35 19.56
CA ASN A 543 0.94 4.79 18.91
C ASN A 543 0.85 3.29 19.20
N GLU A 544 1.16 2.89 20.44
CA GLU A 544 1.02 1.50 20.89
C GLU A 544 -0.34 0.97 20.42
N ASP A 545 -0.32 -0.19 19.76
CA ASP A 545 -1.54 -0.87 19.29
C ASP A 545 -2.29 -1.37 20.54
N THR A 546 -2.97 -0.47 21.24
CA THR A 546 -4.05 -0.84 22.16
C THR A 546 -5.30 -0.99 21.29
N SER A 547 -5.35 -2.03 20.46
CA SER A 547 -6.54 -2.33 19.67
C SER A 547 -7.72 -2.49 20.62
N ASN A 548 -8.62 -1.51 20.58
CA ASN A 548 -9.86 -1.46 21.34
C ASN A 548 -11.01 -1.94 20.43
#